data_AF-A0A662GRG5-F1
#
_entry.id   AF-A0A662GRG5-F1
#
_cell.length_a   1.000
_cell.length_b   1.000
_cell.length_c   1.000
_cell.angle_alpha   90.00
_cell.angle_beta   90.00
_cell.angle_gamma   90.00
#
_symmetry.space_group_name_H-M   'P 1'
#
loop_
_entity.id
_entity.type
_entity.pdbx_description
1 polymer ?
#
loop_
_entity_poly.entity_id
_entity_poly.type
_entity_poly.pdbx_seq_one_letter_code
_entity_poly.pdbx_strand_id
1 'polypeptide(L)'
;MAPEQAMGGVSQKSDVFVLGVVLYECLTGRDPLLEGLRELPEDLRVFSELLEPLRRATAYDPADGPGVSELRAELELMLATLTEAED
;
A
#
# COMPACT_ATOMS: atom_id res chain seq x y z
N MET A 1 -2.28 2.63 12.60
CA MET A 1 -2.57 4.08 12.69
C MET A 1 -1.62 4.81 11.76
N ALA A 2 -2.09 5.79 11.00
CA ALA A 2 -1.22 6.57 10.12
C ALA A 2 -0.32 7.54 10.94
N PRO A 3 0.90 7.87 10.47
CA PRO A 3 1.84 8.71 11.23
C PRO A 3 1.25 10.06 11.64
N GLU A 4 0.51 10.72 10.75
CA GLU A 4 -0.12 12.01 11.00
C GLU A 4 -1.21 11.92 12.08
N GLN A 5 -1.86 10.77 12.24
CA GLN A 5 -2.84 10.54 13.33
C GLN A 5 -2.18 10.52 14.70
N ALA A 6 -0.96 9.98 14.81
CA ALA A 6 -0.19 10.05 16.05
C ALA A 6 0.25 11.49 16.39
N MET A 7 0.29 12.37 15.38
CA MET A 7 0.61 13.79 15.51
C MET A 7 -0.63 14.69 15.69
N GLY A 8 -1.83 14.09 15.78
CA GLY A 8 -3.11 14.81 15.94
C GLY A 8 -3.74 15.32 14.64
N GLY A 9 -3.17 14.97 13.48
CA GLY A 9 -3.76 15.22 12.16
C GLY A 9 -4.67 14.08 11.71
N VAL A 10 -5.65 14.36 10.85
CA VAL A 10 -6.46 13.31 10.22
C VAL A 10 -6.90 13.77 8.84
N SER A 11 -6.83 12.87 7.86
CA SER A 11 -7.30 13.14 6.51
C SER A 11 -7.76 11.85 5.83
N GLN A 12 -8.33 11.96 4.63
CA GLN A 12 -8.63 10.78 3.81
C GLN A 12 -7.38 9.98 3.44
N LYS A 13 -6.18 10.59 3.47
CA LYS A 13 -4.91 9.88 3.25
C LYS A 13 -4.56 8.94 4.41
N SER A 14 -5.10 9.18 5.60
CA SER A 14 -4.91 8.28 6.74
C SER A 14 -5.55 6.90 6.47
N ASP A 15 -6.71 6.88 5.81
CA ASP A 15 -7.36 5.63 5.41
C ASP A 15 -6.57 4.90 4.31
N VAL A 16 -5.98 5.65 3.36
CA VAL A 16 -5.10 5.10 2.32
C VAL A 16 -3.85 4.46 2.94
N PHE A 17 -3.24 5.11 3.94
CA PHE A 17 -2.11 4.55 4.67
C PHE A 17 -2.46 3.23 5.36
N VAL A 18 -3.57 3.21 6.09
CA VAL A 18 -4.00 1.99 6.81
C VAL A 18 -4.38 0.89 5.83
N LEU A 19 -4.99 1.23 4.69
CA LEU A 19 -5.25 0.25 3.62
C LEU A 19 -3.94 -0.33 3.05
N GLY A 20 -2.91 0.50 2.84
CA GLY A 20 -1.58 0.04 2.44
C GLY A 20 -0.96 -0.92 3.46
N VAL A 21 -1.08 -0.64 4.76
CA VAL A 21 -0.64 -1.54 5.83
C VAL A 21 -1.39 -2.88 5.76
N VAL A 22 -2.71 -2.87 5.63
CA VAL A 22 -3.52 -4.09 5.52
C VAL A 22 -3.16 -4.90 4.28
N LEU A 23 -2.92 -4.24 3.14
CA LEU A 23 -2.45 -4.90 1.91
C LEU A 23 -1.10 -5.57 2.14
N TYR A 24 -0.14 -4.87 2.75
CA TYR A 24 1.14 -5.47 3.12
C TYR A 24 0.95 -6.73 3.97
N GLU A 25 0.13 -6.66 5.01
CA GLU A 25 -0.15 -7.79 5.91
C GLU A 25 -0.76 -8.97 5.14
N CYS A 26 -1.71 -8.70 4.23
CA CYS A 26 -2.32 -9.73 3.39
C CYS A 26 -1.31 -10.44 2.49
N LEU A 27 -0.33 -9.71 1.96
CA LEU A 27 0.64 -10.23 1.00
C LEU A 27 1.82 -10.94 1.69
N THR A 28 2.21 -10.48 2.88
CA THR A 28 3.42 -10.94 3.58
C THR A 28 3.11 -11.86 4.76
N GLY A 29 1.93 -11.74 5.37
CA GLY A 29 1.59 -12.31 6.67
C GLY A 29 2.33 -11.66 7.85
N ARG A 30 2.96 -10.48 7.65
CA ARG A 30 3.81 -9.78 8.64
C ARG A 30 3.23 -8.42 8.99
N ASP A 31 3.49 -7.95 10.21
CA ASP A 31 3.13 -6.61 10.66
C ASP A 31 4.24 -5.61 10.25
N PRO A 32 3.98 -4.70 9.30
CA PRO A 32 4.99 -3.80 8.80
C PRO A 32 5.39 -2.70 9.81
N LEU A 33 4.58 -2.44 10.83
CA LEU A 33 4.87 -1.45 11.86
C LEU A 33 5.87 -1.98 12.90
N LEU A 34 5.97 -3.30 13.04
CA LEU A 34 6.99 -3.95 13.88
C LEU A 34 8.30 -4.19 13.13
N GLU A 35 8.23 -4.47 11.82
CA GLU A 35 9.41 -4.77 10.99
C GLU A 35 10.04 -3.54 10.34
N GLY A 36 9.30 -2.43 10.27
CA GLY A 36 9.72 -1.18 9.67
C GLY A 36 9.29 -1.06 8.21
N LEU A 37 8.22 -0.30 7.98
CA LEU A 37 7.62 0.05 6.68
C LEU A 37 8.57 0.60 5.60
N ARG A 38 9.85 0.84 5.90
CA ARG A 38 10.76 1.54 4.99
C ARG A 38 11.14 0.71 3.78
N GLU A 39 11.09 -0.62 3.89
CA GLU A 39 11.45 -1.55 2.82
C GLU A 39 10.48 -2.74 2.81
N LEU A 40 9.99 -3.10 1.62
CA LEU A 40 9.20 -4.32 1.45
C LEU A 40 10.15 -5.54 1.61
N PRO A 41 9.68 -6.67 2.19
CA PRO A 41 10.53 -7.84 2.36
C PRO A 41 11.10 -8.31 1.01
N GLU A 42 12.39 -8.61 0.95
CA GLU A 42 13.05 -9.11 -0.27
C GLU A 42 12.43 -10.42 -0.78
N ASP A 43 11.83 -11.20 0.12
CA ASP A 43 11.17 -12.47 -0.18
C ASP A 43 9.68 -12.34 -0.53
N LEU A 44 9.16 -11.10 -0.59
CA LEU A 44 7.80 -10.83 -0.98
C LEU A 44 7.57 -11.23 -2.44
N ARG A 45 6.93 -12.40 -2.63
CA ARG A 45 6.53 -12.90 -3.95
C ARG A 45 5.21 -12.26 -4.39
N VAL A 46 5.30 -10.99 -4.76
CA VAL A 46 4.20 -10.26 -5.39
C VAL A 46 4.56 -9.88 -6.81
N PHE A 47 3.55 -9.53 -7.60
CA PHE A 47 3.76 -8.87 -8.88
C PHE A 47 4.58 -7.59 -8.63
N SER A 48 5.70 -7.44 -9.33
CA SER A 48 6.63 -6.31 -9.20
C SER A 48 5.91 -4.96 -9.30
N GLU A 49 4.81 -4.94 -10.07
CA GLU A 49 3.92 -3.84 -10.34
C GLU A 49 3.17 -3.37 -9.07
N LEU A 50 3.02 -4.22 -8.05
CA LEU A 50 2.34 -3.89 -6.78
C LEU A 50 3.24 -3.14 -5.79
N LEU A 51 4.56 -3.25 -5.96
CA LEU A 51 5.52 -2.72 -4.99
C LEU A 51 5.43 -1.19 -4.88
N GLU A 52 5.36 -0.49 -6.01
CA GLU A 52 5.33 0.97 -6.02
C GLU A 52 3.98 1.55 -5.52
N PRO A 53 2.80 1.06 -5.95
CA PRO A 53 1.53 1.47 -5.35
C PRO A 53 1.47 1.23 -3.84
N LEU A 54 1.97 0.08 -3.38
CA LEU A 54 2.03 -0.24 -1.95
C LEU A 54 2.95 0.72 -1.20
N ARG A 55 4.15 0.98 -1.75
CA ARG A 55 5.12 1.93 -1.18
C ARG A 55 4.55 3.33 -1.03
N ARG A 56 3.85 3.85 -2.05
CA ARG A 56 3.22 5.18 -1.98
C ARG A 56 2.04 5.19 -1.02
N ALA A 57 1.22 4.13 -1.01
CA ALA A 57 0.09 4.02 -0.08
C ALA A 57 0.57 4.11 1.38
N THR A 58 1.72 3.54 1.72
CA THR A 58 2.32 3.58 3.06
C THR A 58 3.36 4.70 3.25
N ALA A 59 3.31 5.78 2.47
CA ALA A 59 4.25 6.90 2.61
C ALA A 59 4.09 7.60 3.97
N TYR A 60 5.20 8.08 4.53
CA TYR A 60 5.19 8.77 5.82
C TYR A 60 4.52 10.15 5.73
N ASP A 61 4.80 10.91 4.67
CA ASP A 61 4.09 12.14 4.37
C ASP A 61 2.82 11.82 3.55
N PRO A 62 1.61 12.16 4.03
CA PRO A 62 0.37 11.90 3.29
C PRO A 62 0.30 12.65 1.95
N ALA A 63 1.13 13.68 1.71
CA ALA A 63 1.24 14.33 0.42
C ALA A 63 1.88 13.44 -0.66
N ASP A 64 2.74 12.49 -0.25
CA ASP A 64 3.45 11.58 -1.16
C ASP A 64 2.59 10.35 -1.56
N GLY A 65 1.53 10.06 -0.80
CA GLY A 65 0.63 8.94 -1.08
C GLY A 65 -0.45 9.26 -2.13
N PRO A 66 -1.03 8.25 -2.81
CA PRO A 66 -2.11 8.45 -3.77
C PRO A 66 -3.43 8.83 -3.09
N GLY A 67 -4.40 9.27 -3.88
CA GLY A 67 -5.81 9.29 -3.45
C GLY A 67 -6.42 7.88 -3.48
N VAL A 68 -7.52 7.65 -2.76
CA VAL A 68 -8.20 6.34 -2.75
C VAL A 68 -8.68 5.92 -4.14
N SER A 69 -9.20 6.86 -4.94
CA SER A 69 -9.67 6.56 -6.30
C SER A 69 -8.52 6.24 -7.26
N GLU A 70 -7.37 6.89 -7.07
CA GLU A 70 -6.15 6.65 -7.85
C GLU A 70 -5.60 5.26 -7.54
N LEU A 71 -5.43 4.93 -6.24
CA LEU A 71 -4.99 3.61 -5.80
C LEU A 71 -5.93 2.50 -6.28
N ARG A 72 -7.25 2.72 -6.20
CA ARG A 72 -8.24 1.78 -6.73
C ARG A 72 -8.05 1.53 -8.22
N ALA A 73 -7.90 2.59 -9.02
CA ALA A 73 -7.74 2.46 -10.47
C ALA A 73 -6.47 1.69 -10.83
N GLU A 74 -5.36 1.93 -10.13
CA GLU A 74 -4.12 1.18 -10.32
C GLU A 74 -4.28 -0.31 -10.01
N LEU A 75 -4.89 -0.64 -8.87
CA LEU A 75 -5.14 -2.03 -8.47
C LEU A 75 -6.09 -2.74 -9.45
N GLU A 76 -7.10 -2.04 -9.99
CA GLU A 76 -7.99 -2.60 -11.01
C GLU A 76 -7.27 -2.89 -12.32
N LEU A 77 -6.41 -1.98 -12.78
CA LEU A 77 -5.60 -2.19 -13.98
C LEU A 77 -4.68 -3.38 -13.81
N MET A 78 -4.04 -3.51 -12.65
CA MET A 78 -3.21 -4.66 -12.34
C MET A 78 -4.02 -5.95 -12.32
N LEU A 79 -5.19 -5.97 -11.66
CA LEU A 79 -6.04 -7.15 -11.63
C LEU A 79 -6.46 -7.57 -13.05
N ALA A 80 -6.83 -6.62 -13.91
CA ALA A 80 -7.16 -6.89 -15.31
C ALA A 80 -5.99 -7.55 -16.06
N THR A 81 -4.77 -7.01 -15.90
CA THR A 81 -3.58 -7.62 -16.54
C THR A 81 -3.28 -9.03 -16.05
N LEU A 82 -3.57 -9.35 -14.80
CA LEU A 82 -3.40 -10.70 -14.26
C LEU A 82 -4.42 -11.67 -14.84
N THR A 83 -5.67 -11.24 -14.96
CA THR A 83 -6.74 -12.09 -15.53
C THR A 83 -6.58 -12.32 -17.02
N GLU A 84 -6.04 -11.36 -17.77
CA GLU A 84 -5.77 -11.51 -19.22
C GLU A 84 -4.57 -12.42 -19.51
N ALA A 85 -3.68 -12.64 -18.54
CA ALA A 85 -2.53 -13.53 -18.68
C ALA A 85 -2.86 -15.02 -18.46
N GLU A 86 -4.08 -15.32 -18.03
CA GLU A 86 -4.56 -16.70 -17.74
C GLU A 86 -5.34 -17.33 -18.91
N ASP A 87 -5.63 -16.58 -19.99
CA ASP A 87 -6.24 -17.04 -21.26
C ASP A 87 -5.19 -17.41 -22.34
#